data_AF-A0A0M9EHG5-F1
#
_entry.id   AF-A0A0M9EHG5-F1
#
_cell.length_a   1.000
_cell.length_b   1.000
_cell.length_c   1.000
_cell.angle_alpha   90.00
_cell.angle_beta   90.00
_cell.angle_gamma   90.00
#
_symmetry.space_group_name_H-M   'P 1'
#
loop_
_entity.id
_entity.type
_entity.pdbx_description
1 polymer ?
#
loop_
_entity_poly.entity_id
_entity_poly.type
_entity_poly.pdbx_seq_one_letter_code
_entity_poly.pdbx_strand_id
1 'polypeptide(L)'
;MTATQKPQGGVQTADAPRYVAISGLSTFSADILFYARTRQSDYAFWLATQENLSLEILRVTEEVGCSLAYPTQSIQIDDLSESS
;
A
#
# COMPACT_ATOMS: atom_id res chain seq x y z
N MET A 1 34.49 14.69 30.75
CA MET A 1 33.02 14.67 30.67
C MET A 1 32.64 13.66 29.60
N THR A 2 32.47 12.40 29.98
CA THR A 2 32.19 11.30 29.04
C THR A 2 30.68 11.16 28.96
N ALA A 3 30.07 11.62 27.86
CA ALA A 3 28.65 11.46 27.63
C ALA A 3 28.37 9.98 27.34
N THR A 4 27.79 9.29 28.32
CA THR A 4 27.27 7.94 28.19
C THR A 4 26.16 7.93 27.13
N GLN A 5 26.48 7.37 25.96
CA GLN A 5 25.53 7.18 24.87
C GLN A 5 24.52 6.10 25.29
N LYS A 6 23.27 6.53 25.48
CA LYS A 6 22.13 5.67 25.83
C LYS A 6 21.92 4.62 24.73
N PRO A 7 21.83 3.31 25.05
CA PRO A 7 21.55 2.30 24.04
C PRO A 7 20.14 2.51 23.50
N GLN A 8 20.05 2.90 22.22
CA GLN A 8 18.82 2.94 21.46
C GLN A 8 18.35 1.49 21.29
N GLY A 9 17.36 1.08 22.08
CA GLY A 9 16.74 -0.24 22.00
C GLY A 9 15.94 -0.38 20.70
N GLY A 10 16.62 -0.59 19.58
CA GLY A 10 16.03 -0.95 18.30
C GLY A 10 15.94 -2.46 18.18
N VAL A 11 14.73 -3.00 18.03
CA VAL A 11 14.50 -4.38 17.58
C VAL A 11 15.32 -4.60 16.31
N GLN A 12 16.19 -5.62 16.29
CA GLN A 12 17.01 -5.95 15.12
C GLN A 12 16.10 -6.10 13.90
N THR A 13 16.36 -5.30 12.86
CA THR A 13 15.50 -5.19 11.68
C THR A 13 15.49 -6.45 10.81
N ALA A 14 16.36 -7.42 11.10
CA ALA A 14 16.35 -8.75 10.50
C ALA A 14 15.08 -9.55 10.86
N ASP A 15 14.55 -9.38 12.08
CA ASP A 15 13.38 -10.10 12.60
C ASP A 15 12.07 -9.29 12.56
N ALA A 16 12.07 -8.16 11.85
CA ALA A 16 10.84 -7.37 11.73
C ALA A 16 9.78 -8.17 10.93
N PRO A 17 8.54 -8.28 11.44
CA PRO A 17 7.50 -9.03 10.75
C PRO A 17 7.21 -8.39 9.40
N ARG A 18 7.16 -9.23 8.36
CA ARG A 18 6.68 -8.88 7.03
C ARG A 18 5.33 -9.56 6.87
N TYR A 19 4.30 -8.76 6.69
CA TYR A 19 2.94 -9.26 6.61
C TYR A 19 2.24 -8.66 5.39
N VAL A 20 1.66 -9.54 4.58
CA VAL A 20 0.84 -9.17 3.42
C VAL A 20 -0.46 -9.95 3.55
N ALA A 21 -1.58 -9.23 3.58
CA ALA A 21 -2.89 -9.85 3.71
C ALA A 21 -3.97 -9.02 3.03
N ILE A 22 -5.08 -9.67 2.70
CA ILE A 22 -6.32 -8.98 2.32
C ILE A 22 -6.89 -8.34 3.59
N SER A 23 -6.91 -7.01 3.62
CA SER A 23 -7.38 -6.23 4.76
C SER A 23 -8.89 -6.09 4.80
N GLY A 24 -9.53 -6.18 3.63
CA GLY A 24 -10.97 -6.00 3.51
C GLY A 24 -11.43 -6.04 2.06
N LEU A 25 -12.75 -6.15 1.91
CA LEU A 25 -13.46 -5.94 0.65
C LEU A 25 -14.29 -4.68 0.82
N SER A 26 -14.01 -3.67 -0.01
CA SER A 26 -14.81 -2.45 -0.08
C SER A 26 -15.89 -2.59 -1.16
N THR A 27 -16.76 -1.58 -1.28
CA THR A 27 -17.81 -1.53 -2.32
C THR A 27 -17.25 -1.67 -3.73
N PHE A 28 -16.01 -1.22 -3.98
CA PHE A 28 -15.41 -1.17 -5.32
C PHE A 28 -13.98 -1.70 -5.39
N SER A 29 -13.42 -2.21 -4.28
CA SER A 29 -12.02 -2.64 -4.21
C SER A 29 -11.84 -3.87 -3.33
N ALA A 30 -10.78 -4.63 -3.60
CA ALA A 30 -10.20 -5.56 -2.65
C ALA A 30 -8.91 -4.93 -2.09
N ASP A 31 -8.89 -4.69 -0.78
CA ASP A 31 -7.81 -3.94 -0.15
C ASP A 31 -6.73 -4.89 0.36
N ILE A 32 -5.47 -4.67 -0.04
CA ILE A 32 -4.31 -5.45 0.38
C ILE A 32 -3.46 -4.61 1.33
N LEU A 33 -3.25 -5.11 2.55
CA LEU A 33 -2.38 -4.47 3.54
C LEU A 33 -0.95 -5.00 3.41
N PHE A 34 -0.02 -4.08 3.19
CA PHE A 34 1.42 -4.31 3.30
C PHE A 34 1.92 -3.74 4.62
N TYR A 35 2.42 -4.60 5.51
CA TYR A 35 3.04 -4.18 6.76
C TYR A 35 4.49 -4.67 6.82
N ALA A 36 5.42 -3.71 6.77
CA ALA A 36 6.85 -3.95 6.84
C ALA A 36 7.55 -2.78 7.53
N ARG A 37 8.72 -3.05 8.14
CA ARG A 37 9.57 -2.05 8.77
C ARG A 37 10.84 -1.81 7.95
N THR A 38 11.23 -0.54 7.81
CA THR A 38 12.53 -0.20 7.21
C THR A 38 13.68 -0.56 8.15
N ARG A 39 14.86 -0.85 7.57
CA ARG A 39 16.06 -1.20 8.35
C ARG A 39 16.67 0.00 9.06
N GLN A 40 16.37 1.19 8.58
CA GLN A 40 16.88 2.46 9.06
C GLN A 40 15.71 3.36 9.43
N SER A 41 15.89 4.19 10.45
CA SER A 41 14.95 5.23 10.87
C SER A 41 15.20 6.58 10.19
N ASP A 42 16.03 6.58 9.14
CA ASP A 42 16.27 7.78 8.34
C ASP A 42 15.06 8.09 7.45
N TYR A 43 14.65 9.36 7.44
CA TYR A 43 13.43 9.78 6.77
C TYR A 43 13.58 9.76 5.25
N ALA A 44 14.74 10.18 4.71
CA ALA A 44 14.99 10.15 3.27
C ALA A 44 15.04 8.71 2.75
N PHE A 45 15.68 7.81 3.50
CA PHE A 45 15.68 6.38 3.21
C PHE A 45 14.27 5.79 3.26
N TRP A 46 13.46 6.16 4.26
CA TRP A 46 12.08 5.72 4.36
C TRP A 46 11.24 6.17 3.16
N LEU A 47 11.33 7.45 2.77
CA LEU A 47 10.61 8.00 1.61
C LEU A 47 11.00 7.27 0.32
N ALA A 48 12.30 7.13 0.05
CA ALA A 48 12.78 6.43 -1.14
C ALA A 48 12.33 4.96 -1.15
N THR A 49 12.29 4.32 0.02
CA THR A 49 11.78 2.94 0.13
C THR A 49 10.28 2.86 -0.13
N GLN A 50 9.48 3.81 0.37
CA GLN A 50 8.04 3.87 0.13
C GLN A 50 7.71 4.13 -1.35
N GLU A 51 8.43 5.04 -1.99
CA GLU A 51 8.29 5.32 -3.43
C GLU A 51 8.58 4.07 -4.26
N ASN A 52 9.75 3.45 -4.06
CA ASN A 52 10.14 2.24 -4.78
C ASN A 52 9.16 1.10 -4.57
N LEU A 53 8.69 0.89 -3.33
CA LEU A 53 7.69 -0.12 -3.03
C LEU A 53 6.38 0.15 -3.78
N SER A 54 5.92 1.40 -3.81
CA SER A 54 4.67 1.78 -4.48
C SER A 54 4.76 1.57 -5.99
N LEU A 55 5.90 1.93 -6.61
CA LEU A 55 6.16 1.71 -8.03
C LEU A 55 6.24 0.23 -8.39
N GLU A 56 6.88 -0.59 -7.55
CA GLU A 56 6.94 -2.04 -7.77
C GLU A 56 5.56 -2.70 -7.59
N ILE A 57 4.76 -2.26 -6.62
CA ILE A 57 3.37 -2.73 -6.49
C ILE A 57 2.57 -2.40 -7.75
N LEU A 58 2.70 -1.18 -8.28
CA LEU A 58 2.02 -0.77 -9.51
C LEU A 58 2.46 -1.64 -10.69
N ARG A 59 3.77 -1.81 -10.89
CA ARG A 59 4.35 -2.65 -11.95
C ARG A 59 3.85 -4.09 -11.87
N VAL A 60 3.91 -4.71 -10.68
CA VAL A 60 3.44 -6.09 -10.49
C VAL A 60 1.94 -6.20 -10.77
N THR A 61 1.16 -5.21 -10.35
CA THR A 61 -0.30 -5.17 -10.60
C THR A 61 -0.60 -5.16 -12.09
N GLU A 62 0.13 -4.35 -12.87
CA GLU A 62 0.01 -4.31 -14.33
C GLU A 62 0.46 -5.62 -14.99
N GLU A 63 1.58 -6.21 -14.54
CA GLU A 63 2.11 -7.48 -15.07
C GLU A 63 1.12 -8.64 -14.89
N VAL A 64 0.35 -8.67 -13.81
CA VAL A 64 -0.68 -9.71 -13.57
C VAL A 64 -2.04 -9.40 -14.21
N GLY A 65 -2.16 -8.29 -14.94
CA GLY A 65 -3.41 -7.88 -15.59
C GLY A 65 -4.46 -7.33 -14.63
N CYS A 66 -4.05 -6.92 -13.43
CA CYS A 66 -4.90 -6.19 -12.49
C CYS A 66 -4.71 -4.67 -12.68
N SER A 67 -5.62 -3.88 -12.10
CA SER A 67 -5.50 -2.43 -12.02
C SER A 67 -5.84 -1.95 -10.62
N LEU A 68 -5.39 -0.75 -10.28
CA LEU A 68 -5.87 -0.08 -9.07
C LEU A 68 -7.38 0.20 -9.19
N ALA A 69 -8.07 0.09 -8.07
CA ALA A 69 -9.51 0.32 -8.01
C ALA A 69 -9.80 1.83 -8.04
N TYR A 70 -10.62 2.24 -9.00
CA TYR A 70 -11.20 3.58 -9.06
C TYR A 70 -12.65 3.53 -8.57
N PRO A 71 -13.23 4.63 -8.05
CA PRO A 71 -14.65 4.66 -7.73
C PRO A 71 -15.49 4.35 -8.97
N THR A 72 -16.20 3.22 -8.96
CA THR A 72 -17.07 2.81 -10.07
C THR A 72 -18.53 3.01 -9.72
N GLN A 73 -19.35 3.39 -10.70
CA GLN A 73 -20.80 3.38 -10.56
C GLN A 73 -21.43 2.70 -11.76
N SER A 74 -22.49 1.93 -11.52
CA SER A 74 -23.32 1.38 -12.59
C SER A 74 -24.40 2.41 -12.91
N ILE A 75 -24.44 2.86 -14.16
CA ILE A 75 -25.46 3.81 -14.65
C ILE A 75 -26.53 2.98 -15.36
N GLN A 76 -27.76 3.02 -14.84
CA GLN A 76 -28.92 2.46 -15.51
C GLN A 76 -29.45 3.50 -16.50
N ILE A 77 -29.62 3.11 -17.75
CA ILE A 77 -30.17 3.98 -18.80
C ILE A 77 -31.51 3.38 -19.20
N ASP A 78 -32.59 4.06 -18.84
CA ASP A 78 -33.93 3.72 -19.31
C ASP A 78 -34.20 4.47 -20.62
N ASP A 79 -34.73 3.77 -21.63
CA ASP A 79 -35.06 4.34 -22.93
C ASP A 79 -36.28 5.26 -22.79
N LEU A 80 -36.09 6.56 -23.03
CA LEU A 80 -37.15 7.56 -22.98
C LEU A 80 -37.96 7.62 -24.29
N SER A 81 -37.80 6.66 -25.20
CA SER A 81 -38.44 6.68 -26.53
C SER A 81 -39.92 6.26 -26.58
N GLU A 82 -40.65 6.22 -25.46
CA GLU A 82 -42.10 5.95 -25.47
C GLU A 82 -42.88 7.11 -24.84
N SER A 83 -42.93 8.22 -25.56
CA SER A 83 -43.94 9.27 -25.37
C SER A 83 -44.15 9.98 -26.71
N SER A 84 -44.88 9.31 -27.61
CA SER A 84 -45.51 9.89 -28.81
C SER A 84 -47.01 9.94 -28.64
#